data_AF-A0A669DIE5-F1
#
_entry.id   AF-A0A669DIE5-F1
#
_cell.length_a   1.000
_cell.length_b   1.000
_cell.length_c   1.000
_cell.angle_alpha   90.00
_cell.angle_beta   90.00
_cell.angle_gamma   90.00
#
_symmetry.space_group_name_H-M   'P 1'
#
loop_
_entity.id
_entity.type
_entity.pdbx_description
1 polymer ?
#
loop_
_entity_poly.entity_id
_entity_poly.type
_entity_poly.pdbx_seq_one_letter_code
_entity_poly.pdbx_strand_id
1 'polypeptide(L)'
;MKKAAIIMMVLSGICFLPACFPQIYHISQSPETWTVARKKCRSKYTDLATIETKQDVLKIRTLTKTLSYVWIGLHADTESWRWSLENQNYFNAQEAGFRMWDDGEPSGSEYYKICVKLQNNGKWTVQLCETPAPLFCYNEGTSSFIYVNLNKTWKDAQSYCREHYTDLASVRNQSENEQLKNMLNSASAWIGLYRNSWKWSDGSAYLLDNWAPKNPSSLIKNTCAGSFSGKWYNVDCNDYWNYVCYSEF
;
A
#
# COMPACT_ATOMS: atom_id res chain seq x y z
N MET A 1 -40.43 24.12 -26.35
CA MET A 1 -39.92 22.76 -26.03
C MET A 1 -38.53 22.91 -25.42
N LYS A 2 -38.41 22.78 -24.10
CA LYS A 2 -37.13 22.96 -23.39
C LYS A 2 -36.28 21.70 -23.59
N LYS A 3 -35.10 21.82 -24.19
CA LYS A 3 -34.13 20.72 -24.27
C LYS A 3 -33.51 20.53 -22.89
N ALA A 4 -33.75 19.37 -22.26
CA ALA A 4 -33.08 18.97 -21.04
C ALA A 4 -31.65 18.53 -21.39
N ALA A 5 -30.65 19.18 -20.81
CA ALA A 5 -29.27 18.72 -20.86
C ALA A 5 -29.07 17.69 -19.73
N ILE A 6 -28.79 16.44 -20.11
CA ILE A 6 -28.37 15.41 -19.16
C ILE A 6 -26.87 15.62 -18.92
N ILE A 7 -26.53 16.23 -17.78
CA ILE A 7 -25.15 16.30 -17.29
C ILE A 7 -24.84 14.93 -16.68
N MET A 8 -24.14 14.08 -17.44
CA MET A 8 -23.49 12.90 -16.89
C MET A 8 -22.29 13.37 -16.07
N MET A 9 -22.48 13.50 -14.75
CA MET A 9 -21.35 13.59 -13.82
C MET A 9 -20.65 12.22 -13.82
N VAL A 10 -19.59 12.10 -14.61
CA VAL A 10 -18.66 10.99 -14.46
C VAL A 10 -17.91 11.27 -13.16
N LEU A 11 -18.35 10.64 -12.07
CA LEU A 11 -17.52 10.50 -10.87
C LEU A 11 -16.35 9.60 -11.28
N SER A 12 -15.29 10.20 -11.83
CA SER A 12 -13.97 9.60 -11.85
C SER A 12 -13.56 9.43 -10.40
N GLY A 13 -13.97 8.30 -9.80
CA GLY A 13 -13.46 7.80 -8.54
C GLY A 13 -11.98 7.52 -8.72
N ILE A 14 -11.20 8.55 -8.48
CA ILE A 14 -9.76 8.51 -8.48
C ILE A 14 -9.35 7.81 -7.18
N CYS A 15 -9.15 6.49 -7.23
CA CYS A 15 -8.48 5.77 -6.15
C CYS A 15 -6.98 6.10 -6.19
N PHE A 16 -6.58 7.16 -5.48
CA PHE A 16 -5.16 7.45 -5.17
C PHE A 16 -4.90 7.39 -3.66
N LEU A 17 -5.39 6.33 -3.01
CA LEU A 17 -5.08 6.02 -1.61
C LEU A 17 -4.03 4.93 -1.42
N PRO A 18 -3.46 4.83 -0.20
CA PRO A 18 -2.76 3.64 0.27
C PRO A 18 -3.60 2.34 0.24
N ALA A 19 -4.91 2.43 -0.03
CA ALA A 19 -5.78 1.31 -0.42
C ALA A 19 -5.27 0.49 -1.62
N CYS A 20 -4.25 0.94 -2.36
CA CYS A 20 -3.61 0.18 -3.43
C CYS A 20 -2.25 -0.44 -3.07
N PHE A 21 -1.82 -0.38 -1.82
CA PHE A 21 -0.64 -1.10 -1.33
C PHE A 21 -1.07 -2.11 -0.27
N PRO A 22 -0.63 -3.38 -0.35
CA PRO A 22 -0.81 -4.34 0.72
C PRO A 22 -0.09 -3.78 1.95
N GLN A 23 -0.88 -3.38 2.94
CA GLN A 23 -0.36 -2.96 4.23
C GLN A 23 0.19 -4.19 4.96
N ILE A 24 1.48 -4.19 5.27
CA ILE A 24 2.10 -5.22 6.11
C ILE A 24 2.10 -4.71 7.53
N TYR A 25 1.61 -5.55 8.44
CA TYR A 25 1.43 -5.17 9.82
C TYR A 25 2.31 -6.00 10.76
N HIS A 26 2.92 -5.35 11.74
CA HIS A 26 3.78 -5.97 12.73
C HIS A 26 3.32 -5.65 14.15
N ILE A 27 3.15 -6.69 14.96
CA ILE A 27 2.77 -6.56 16.37
C ILE A 27 4.01 -6.61 17.26
N SER A 28 4.07 -5.71 18.23
CA SER A 28 4.91 -5.89 19.42
C SER A 28 4.03 -5.93 20.67
N GLN A 29 4.08 -7.06 21.38
CA GLN A 29 3.30 -7.28 22.61
C GLN A 29 3.86 -6.54 23.83
N SER A 30 5.10 -6.01 23.76
CA SER A 30 5.69 -5.15 24.80
C SER A 30 4.86 -3.87 24.94
N PRO A 31 4.21 -3.61 26.09
CA PRO A 31 3.39 -2.42 26.27
C PRO A 31 4.23 -1.14 26.31
N GLU A 32 3.84 -0.13 25.55
CA GLU A 32 4.52 1.17 25.46
C GLU A 32 3.50 2.31 25.48
N THR A 33 3.94 3.52 25.86
CA THR A 33 3.14 4.74 25.66
C THR A 33 3.06 5.06 24.16
N TRP A 34 2.03 5.77 23.71
CA TRP A 34 1.79 5.98 22.28
C TRP A 34 2.97 6.66 21.58
N THR A 35 3.57 7.68 22.20
CA THR A 35 4.74 8.39 21.65
C THR A 35 5.96 7.47 21.52
N VAL A 36 6.19 6.62 22.52
CA VAL A 36 7.30 5.64 22.49
C VAL A 36 7.02 4.57 21.44
N ALA A 37 5.79 4.08 21.37
CA ALA A 37 5.33 3.12 20.37
C ALA A 37 5.56 3.64 18.95
N ARG A 38 5.16 4.89 18.67
CA ARG A 38 5.41 5.56 17.39
C ARG A 38 6.90 5.63 17.06
N LYS A 39 7.73 6.06 18.01
CA LYS A 39 9.19 6.13 17.82
C LYS A 39 9.78 4.75 17.53
N LYS A 40 9.34 3.71 18.25
CA LYS A 40 9.76 2.33 18.00
C LYS A 40 9.33 1.83 16.62
N CYS A 41 8.09 2.10 16.21
CA CYS A 41 7.64 1.76 14.86
C CYS A 41 8.51 2.44 13.80
N ARG A 42 8.70 3.77 13.88
CA ARG A 42 9.53 4.53 12.94
C ARG A 42 11.01 4.14 12.93
N SER A 43 11.49 3.45 13.96
CA SER A 43 12.88 2.97 14.03
C SER A 43 13.14 1.70 13.19
N LYS A 44 12.09 0.93 12.91
CA LYS A 44 12.19 -0.38 12.25
C LYS A 44 11.22 -0.56 11.06
N TYR A 45 10.13 0.19 11.04
CA TYR A 45 9.03 0.15 10.08
C TYR A 45 8.66 1.59 9.68
N THR A 46 7.62 1.78 8.87
CA THR A 46 7.19 3.12 8.44
C THR A 46 6.64 3.94 9.61
N ASP A 47 5.58 3.48 10.28
CA ASP A 47 4.93 4.20 11.39
C ASP A 47 4.03 3.25 12.21
N LEU A 48 3.28 3.76 13.19
CA LEU A 48 2.09 3.08 13.71
C LEU A 48 1.05 2.88 12.59
N ALA A 49 0.21 1.86 12.73
CA ALA A 49 -0.73 1.52 11.68
C ALA A 49 -1.76 2.60 11.39
N THR A 50 -1.87 2.91 10.11
CA THR A 50 -2.97 3.68 9.52
C THR A 50 -4.03 2.68 9.06
N ILE A 51 -5.30 2.97 9.32
CA ILE A 51 -6.42 2.09 8.97
C ILE A 51 -7.35 2.85 8.05
N GLU A 52 -7.52 2.34 6.83
CA GLU A 52 -8.25 3.04 5.78
C GLU A 52 -9.53 2.31 5.40
N THR A 53 -9.57 0.99 5.63
CA THR A 53 -10.67 0.14 5.20
C THR A 53 -11.12 -0.83 6.29
N LYS A 54 -12.30 -1.41 6.09
CA LYS A 54 -12.76 -2.54 6.93
C LYS A 54 -11.87 -3.77 6.80
N GLN A 55 -11.21 -3.96 5.64
CA GLN A 55 -10.32 -5.10 5.42
C GLN A 55 -9.06 -4.99 6.29
N ASP A 56 -8.55 -3.78 6.46
CA ASP A 56 -7.44 -3.49 7.36
C ASP A 56 -7.81 -3.88 8.80
N VAL A 57 -8.98 -3.46 9.28
CA VAL A 57 -9.50 -3.86 10.61
C VAL A 57 -9.53 -5.40 10.75
N LEU A 58 -9.98 -6.14 9.74
CA LEU A 58 -10.03 -7.61 9.78
C LEU A 58 -8.64 -8.25 9.83
N LYS A 59 -7.67 -7.74 9.07
CA LYS A 59 -6.28 -8.19 9.10
C LYS A 59 -5.67 -7.98 10.49
N ILE A 60 -5.82 -6.76 11.03
CA ILE A 60 -5.31 -6.41 12.36
C ILE A 60 -5.90 -7.33 13.43
N ARG A 61 -7.23 -7.51 13.44
CA ARG A 61 -7.91 -8.39 14.41
C ARG A 61 -7.44 -9.84 14.34
N THR A 62 -7.13 -10.33 13.15
CA THR A 62 -6.61 -11.69 12.97
C THR A 62 -5.26 -11.83 13.65
N LEU A 63 -4.38 -10.83 13.50
CA LEU A 63 -3.06 -10.80 14.11
C LEU A 63 -3.12 -10.55 15.64
N THR A 64 -4.08 -9.73 16.10
CA THR A 64 -4.21 -9.33 17.52
C THR A 64 -5.24 -10.16 18.29
N LYS A 65 -5.60 -11.36 17.82
CA LYS A 65 -6.69 -12.17 18.39
C LYS A 65 -6.55 -12.45 19.89
N THR A 66 -5.31 -12.51 20.40
CA THR A 66 -5.00 -12.79 21.81
C THR A 66 -4.87 -11.53 22.67
N LEU A 67 -4.96 -10.34 22.07
CA LEU A 67 -4.81 -9.05 22.76
C LEU A 67 -6.18 -8.40 22.93
N SER A 68 -6.40 -7.74 24.07
CA SER A 68 -7.64 -6.99 24.30
C SER A 68 -7.74 -5.77 23.39
N TYR A 69 -6.62 -5.07 23.21
CA TYR A 69 -6.51 -3.89 22.36
C TYR A 69 -5.06 -3.63 21.95
N VAL A 70 -4.88 -2.80 20.91
CA VAL A 70 -3.56 -2.34 20.44
C VAL A 70 -3.59 -0.85 20.10
N TRP A 71 -2.44 -0.18 20.21
CA TRP A 71 -2.26 1.18 19.70
C TRP A 71 -2.33 1.20 18.17
N ILE A 72 -3.03 2.19 17.62
CA ILE A 72 -3.02 2.54 16.19
C ILE A 72 -2.52 3.98 16.02
N GLY A 73 -2.21 4.38 14.79
CA GLY A 73 -1.58 5.66 14.48
C GLY A 73 -2.48 6.89 14.63
N LEU A 74 -3.76 6.71 14.94
CA LEU A 74 -4.71 7.82 15.09
C LEU A 74 -4.57 8.47 16.47
N HIS A 75 -4.48 9.80 16.51
CA HIS A 75 -4.42 10.58 17.74
C HIS A 75 -5.18 11.90 17.59
N ALA A 76 -5.52 12.54 18.71
CA ALA A 76 -6.12 13.87 18.70
C ALA A 76 -5.09 14.93 18.26
N ASP A 77 -5.52 15.91 17.47
CA ASP A 77 -4.74 17.06 17.00
C ASP A 77 -5.63 18.32 16.99
N THR A 78 -5.29 19.32 17.82
CA THR A 78 -5.99 20.60 18.12
C THR A 78 -7.52 20.63 18.07
N GLU A 79 -8.15 20.32 16.93
CA GLU A 79 -9.61 20.32 16.71
C GLU A 79 -10.11 19.11 15.90
N SER A 80 -9.27 18.10 15.66
CA SER A 80 -9.55 16.95 14.80
C SER A 80 -8.74 15.70 15.19
N TRP A 81 -8.82 14.67 14.36
CA TRP A 81 -8.09 13.41 14.46
C TRP A 81 -7.06 13.31 13.35
N ARG A 82 -5.81 13.01 13.70
CA ARG A 82 -4.70 12.91 12.75
C ARG A 82 -4.03 11.53 12.81
N TRP A 83 -3.72 10.99 11.64
CA TRP A 83 -2.88 9.81 11.52
C TRP A 83 -1.40 10.18 11.65
N SER A 84 -0.64 9.37 12.38
CA SER A 84 0.79 9.60 12.60
C SER A 84 1.62 9.62 11.31
N LEU A 85 1.12 8.99 10.25
CA LEU A 85 1.75 8.79 8.94
C LEU A 85 1.52 9.94 7.92
N GLU A 86 0.85 11.05 8.24
CA GLU A 86 0.54 12.06 7.22
C GLU A 86 1.77 12.86 6.71
N ASN A 87 2.13 12.67 5.43
CA ASN A 87 2.80 13.67 4.60
C ASN A 87 1.78 14.73 4.18
N GLN A 88 2.02 16.00 4.53
CA GLN A 88 1.10 17.14 4.35
C GLN A 88 0.66 17.46 2.90
N ASN A 89 1.09 16.69 1.90
CA ASN A 89 0.85 16.97 0.48
C ASN A 89 0.05 15.89 -0.26
N TYR A 90 -0.49 14.87 0.43
CA TYR A 90 -0.99 13.66 -0.25
C TYR A 90 -2.42 13.20 0.11
N PHE A 91 -3.15 13.86 1.00
CA PHE A 91 -4.43 13.34 1.49
C PHE A 91 -5.65 14.09 0.96
N ASN A 92 -6.51 13.37 0.25
CA ASN A 92 -7.88 13.79 0.00
C ASN A 92 -8.69 13.61 1.29
N ALA A 93 -9.34 14.69 1.75
CA ALA A 93 -10.04 14.79 3.03
C ALA A 93 -11.16 13.74 3.25
N GLN A 94 -11.60 13.05 2.20
CA GLN A 94 -12.76 12.16 2.23
C GLN A 94 -12.41 10.72 2.62
N GLU A 95 -11.16 10.32 2.44
CA GLU A 95 -10.67 8.95 2.67
C GLU A 95 -9.82 8.85 3.96
N ALA A 96 -9.18 9.95 4.36
CA ALA A 96 -8.63 10.14 5.71
C ALA A 96 -9.72 10.10 6.82
N GLY A 97 -11.00 10.02 6.45
CA GLY A 97 -12.18 10.04 7.32
C GLY A 97 -12.75 8.67 7.73
N PHE A 98 -12.20 7.53 7.29
CA PHE A 98 -12.68 6.22 7.76
C PHE A 98 -12.52 6.08 9.27
N ARG A 99 -13.63 5.85 9.98
CA ARG A 99 -13.64 5.67 11.44
C ARG A 99 -14.53 4.49 11.81
N MET A 100 -14.05 3.68 12.75
CA MET A 100 -14.79 2.55 13.31
C MET A 100 -14.95 2.73 14.82
N TRP A 101 -15.35 3.92 15.24
CA TRP A 101 -15.59 4.22 16.66
C TRP A 101 -16.56 3.22 17.30
N ASP A 102 -16.30 2.93 18.56
CA ASP A 102 -17.25 2.22 19.41
C ASP A 102 -18.44 3.14 19.77
N ASP A 103 -19.54 2.54 20.23
CA ASP A 103 -20.75 3.29 20.52
C ASP A 103 -20.49 4.30 21.66
N GLY A 104 -20.74 5.58 21.38
CA GLY A 104 -20.48 6.68 22.31
C GLY A 104 -19.08 7.29 22.24
N GLU A 105 -18.20 6.80 21.36
CA GLU A 105 -16.87 7.36 21.13
C GLU A 105 -16.81 8.26 19.88
N PRO A 106 -15.88 9.24 19.83
CA PRO A 106 -14.94 9.61 20.89
C PRO A 106 -15.60 10.48 21.97
N SER A 107 -15.47 10.08 23.22
CA SER A 107 -15.98 10.78 24.40
C SER A 107 -14.87 11.56 25.10
N GLY A 108 -15.11 12.83 25.46
CA GLY A 108 -14.23 13.59 26.36
C GLY A 108 -13.12 14.44 25.73
N SER A 109 -13.38 15.14 24.63
CA SER A 109 -12.40 16.06 24.04
C SER A 109 -12.59 17.49 24.52
N GLU A 110 -11.71 17.96 25.40
CA GLU A 110 -11.30 19.38 25.41
C GLU A 110 -9.96 19.61 26.14
N TYR A 111 -9.45 18.68 26.96
CA TYR A 111 -8.25 18.94 27.79
C TYR A 111 -7.14 17.88 27.81
N TYR A 112 -7.33 16.69 27.21
CA TYR A 112 -6.39 15.58 27.36
C TYR A 112 -5.71 15.16 26.04
N LYS A 113 -4.40 14.84 26.11
CA LYS A 113 -3.67 14.15 25.02
C LYS A 113 -4.18 12.72 24.90
N ILE A 114 -5.20 12.54 24.07
CA ILE A 114 -5.83 11.25 23.80
C ILE A 114 -5.35 10.66 22.47
N CYS A 115 -5.15 9.35 22.49
CA CYS A 115 -4.70 8.52 21.37
C CYS A 115 -5.69 7.36 21.21
N VAL A 116 -5.70 6.74 20.04
CA VAL A 116 -6.73 5.74 19.69
C VAL A 116 -6.20 4.32 19.78
N LYS A 117 -7.00 3.44 20.37
CA LYS A 117 -6.76 1.99 20.37
C LYS A 117 -7.80 1.25 19.56
N LEU A 118 -7.37 0.21 18.86
CA LEU A 118 -8.25 -0.76 18.22
C LEU A 118 -8.52 -1.92 19.21
N GLN A 119 -9.81 -2.18 19.47
CA GLN A 119 -10.29 -3.26 20.32
C GLN A 119 -10.40 -4.58 19.55
N ASN A 120 -10.39 -5.70 20.25
CA ASN A 120 -10.52 -7.05 19.65
C ASN A 120 -11.81 -7.27 18.82
N ASN A 121 -12.87 -6.49 19.10
CA ASN A 121 -14.14 -6.50 18.35
C ASN A 121 -14.05 -5.69 17.04
N GLY A 122 -12.95 -4.97 16.80
CA GLY A 122 -12.70 -4.12 15.64
C GLY A 122 -13.15 -2.67 15.78
N LYS A 123 -13.68 -2.29 16.95
CA LYS A 123 -14.09 -0.92 17.26
C LYS A 123 -12.95 -0.12 17.86
N TRP A 124 -13.03 1.20 17.75
CA TRP A 124 -11.98 2.12 18.17
C TRP A 124 -12.45 2.90 19.39
N THR A 125 -11.58 3.01 20.39
CA THR A 125 -11.83 3.78 21.62
C THR A 125 -10.67 4.73 21.87
N VAL A 126 -10.91 5.77 22.66
CA VAL A 126 -9.86 6.74 23.02
C VAL A 126 -9.23 6.38 24.36
N GLN A 127 -7.96 6.77 24.56
CA GLN A 127 -7.25 6.64 25.83
C GLN A 127 -6.17 7.71 25.94
N LEU A 128 -5.84 8.12 27.16
CA LEU A 128 -4.61 8.87 27.45
C LEU A 128 -3.38 8.23 26.76
N CYS A 129 -2.68 9.01 25.95
CA CYS A 129 -1.50 8.57 25.20
C CYS A 129 -0.38 8.02 26.09
N GLU A 130 -0.38 8.38 27.38
CA GLU A 130 0.59 7.94 28.39
C GLU A 130 0.29 6.54 28.95
N THR A 131 -0.88 5.96 28.64
CA THR A 131 -1.20 4.60 29.07
C THR A 131 -0.35 3.59 28.29
N PRO A 132 0.35 2.64 28.93
CA PRO A 132 1.04 1.58 28.22
C PRO A 132 0.07 0.64 27.49
N ALA A 133 0.33 0.35 26.21
CA ALA A 133 -0.39 -0.68 25.45
C ALA A 133 0.51 -1.35 24.41
N PRO A 134 0.21 -2.59 23.99
CA PRO A 134 0.85 -3.20 22.84
C PRO A 134 0.73 -2.32 21.60
N LEU A 135 1.76 -2.35 20.77
CA LEU A 135 1.86 -1.48 19.59
C LEU A 135 1.73 -2.27 18.30
N PHE A 136 1.15 -1.60 17.31
CA PHE A 136 0.86 -2.17 16.01
C PHE A 136 1.47 -1.28 14.93
N CYS A 137 2.62 -1.71 14.40
CA CYS A 137 3.35 -0.97 13.38
C CYS A 137 2.85 -1.34 12.00
N TYR A 138 2.90 -0.37 11.12
CA TYR A 138 2.69 -0.51 9.69
C TYR A 138 4.00 -0.32 8.98
N ASN A 139 4.22 -1.17 7.98
CA ASN A 139 5.16 -0.90 6.92
C ASN A 139 4.34 -0.65 5.65
N GLU A 140 4.66 0.42 4.90
CA GLU A 140 4.28 0.43 3.49
C GLU A 140 4.80 -0.87 2.93
N GLY A 141 3.94 -1.72 2.37
CA GLY A 141 4.34 -3.03 1.90
C GLY A 141 5.46 -2.87 0.89
N THR A 142 6.71 -2.96 1.35
CA THR A 142 7.86 -3.08 0.49
C THR A 142 7.73 -4.49 -0.05
N SER A 143 7.01 -4.63 -1.17
CA SER A 143 7.17 -5.79 -2.02
C SER A 143 8.67 -6.01 -2.16
N SER A 144 9.21 -7.06 -1.54
CA SER A 144 10.64 -7.28 -1.59
C SER A 144 10.93 -7.73 -3.01
N PHE A 145 11.34 -6.80 -3.85
CA PHE A 145 11.71 -7.11 -5.22
C PHE A 145 12.94 -8.00 -5.21
N ILE A 146 12.84 -9.09 -5.96
CA ILE A 146 13.87 -10.12 -6.05
C ILE A 146 14.26 -10.21 -7.53
N TYR A 147 15.43 -9.69 -7.85
CA TYR A 147 15.99 -9.81 -9.19
C TYR A 147 16.49 -11.24 -9.43
N VAL A 148 15.99 -11.87 -10.49
CA VAL A 148 16.38 -13.22 -10.90
C VAL A 148 17.15 -13.11 -12.22
N ASN A 149 18.44 -13.40 -12.14
CA ASN A 149 19.35 -13.39 -13.29
C ASN A 149 19.25 -14.69 -14.11
N LEU A 150 18.06 -14.99 -14.62
CA LEU A 150 17.79 -16.10 -15.52
C LEU A 150 16.98 -15.58 -16.70
N ASN A 151 17.45 -15.80 -17.92
CA ASN A 151 16.74 -15.38 -19.12
C ASN A 151 15.55 -16.30 -19.41
N LYS A 152 14.34 -15.74 -19.41
CA LYS A 152 13.08 -16.46 -19.69
C LYS A 152 12.12 -15.60 -20.51
N THR A 153 11.18 -16.25 -21.18
CA THR A 153 9.98 -15.56 -21.71
C THR A 153 9.17 -14.99 -20.55
N TRP A 154 8.32 -14.00 -20.80
CA TRP A 154 7.53 -13.38 -19.73
C TRP A 154 6.66 -14.42 -18.98
N LYS A 155 6.06 -15.36 -19.71
CA LYS A 155 5.20 -16.41 -19.13
C LYS A 155 6.00 -17.40 -18.28
N ASP A 156 7.19 -17.78 -18.72
CA ASP A 156 8.06 -18.69 -17.96
C ASP A 156 8.65 -18.01 -16.73
N ALA A 157 8.99 -16.72 -16.85
CA ALA A 157 9.40 -15.88 -15.72
C ALA A 157 8.30 -15.76 -14.67
N GLN A 158 7.06 -15.52 -15.09
CA GLN A 158 5.88 -15.51 -14.21
C GLN A 158 5.69 -16.84 -13.49
N SER A 159 5.77 -17.94 -14.24
CA SER A 159 5.60 -19.28 -13.68
C SER A 159 6.66 -19.55 -12.62
N TYR A 160 7.93 -19.19 -12.90
CA TYR A 160 9.01 -19.28 -11.92
C TYR A 160 8.73 -18.43 -10.67
N CYS A 161 8.31 -17.16 -10.84
CA CYS A 161 8.03 -16.31 -9.69
C CYS A 161 6.88 -16.85 -8.83
N ARG A 162 5.86 -17.48 -9.42
CA ARG A 162 4.76 -18.11 -8.68
C ARG A 162 5.13 -19.44 -8.02
N GLU A 163 6.14 -20.13 -8.55
CA GLU A 163 6.66 -21.37 -7.98
C GLU A 163 7.56 -21.09 -6.77
N HIS A 164 8.36 -20.02 -6.82
CA HIS A 164 9.39 -19.73 -5.81
C HIS A 164 9.07 -18.54 -4.89
N TYR A 165 8.17 -17.65 -5.31
CA TYR A 165 7.81 -16.40 -4.62
C TYR A 165 6.29 -16.13 -4.77
N THR A 166 5.85 -14.87 -4.79
CA THR A 166 4.42 -14.53 -5.00
C THR A 166 4.06 -14.44 -6.50
N ASP A 167 4.63 -13.50 -7.25
CA ASP A 167 4.44 -13.33 -8.70
C ASP A 167 5.57 -12.44 -9.27
N LEU A 168 5.54 -12.13 -10.57
CA LEU A 168 6.32 -11.04 -11.15
C LEU A 168 5.94 -9.72 -10.48
N ALA A 169 6.94 -8.85 -10.30
CA ALA A 169 6.79 -7.59 -9.58
C ALA A 169 5.74 -6.68 -10.23
N SER A 170 4.77 -6.24 -9.41
CA SER A 170 3.96 -5.07 -9.67
C SER A 170 4.67 -3.80 -9.20
N VAL A 171 4.52 -2.71 -9.97
CA VAL A 171 5.11 -1.40 -9.65
C VAL A 171 3.97 -0.40 -9.49
N ARG A 172 3.58 -0.18 -8.23
CA ARG A 172 2.32 0.46 -7.86
C ARG A 172 2.49 1.95 -7.55
N ASN A 173 3.69 2.40 -7.16
CA ASN A 173 4.04 3.83 -6.99
C ASN A 173 5.46 4.16 -7.45
N GLN A 174 5.79 5.45 -7.40
CA GLN A 174 7.12 5.98 -7.74
C GLN A 174 8.23 5.46 -6.80
N SER A 175 7.94 5.22 -5.51
CA SER A 175 8.92 4.70 -4.55
C SER A 175 9.37 3.29 -4.95
N GLU A 176 8.44 2.39 -5.24
CA GLU A 176 8.71 1.06 -5.81
C GLU A 176 9.46 1.17 -7.13
N ASN A 177 9.08 2.11 -8.01
CA ASN A 177 9.79 2.29 -9.27
C ASN A 177 11.25 2.73 -9.08
N GLU A 178 11.55 3.59 -8.11
CA GLU A 178 12.93 3.96 -7.75
C GLU A 178 13.67 2.79 -7.09
N GLN A 179 13.03 1.99 -6.22
CA GLN A 179 13.61 0.77 -5.67
C GLN A 179 14.00 -0.21 -6.78
N LEU A 180 13.07 -0.46 -7.72
CA LEU A 180 13.30 -1.30 -8.89
C LEU A 180 14.47 -0.79 -9.74
N LYS A 181 14.48 0.51 -10.06
CA LYS A 181 15.56 1.14 -10.83
C LYS A 181 16.92 0.99 -10.15
N ASN A 182 16.99 1.23 -8.85
CA ASN A 182 18.22 1.12 -8.06
C ASN A 182 18.72 -0.33 -8.02
N MET A 183 17.81 -1.29 -7.82
CA MET A 183 18.13 -2.72 -7.84
C MET A 183 18.65 -3.19 -9.21
N LEU A 184 18.03 -2.72 -10.31
CA LEU A 184 18.44 -3.11 -11.65
C LEU A 184 19.79 -2.50 -12.05
N ASN A 185 20.16 -1.33 -11.53
CA ASN A 185 21.42 -0.66 -11.82
C ASN A 185 21.77 -0.66 -13.34
N SER A 186 20.85 -0.16 -14.16
CA SER A 186 20.92 -0.18 -15.64
C SER A 186 20.76 -1.54 -16.31
N ALA A 187 20.43 -2.62 -15.60
CA ALA A 187 19.91 -3.85 -16.20
C ALA A 187 18.47 -3.66 -16.68
N SER A 188 18.05 -4.53 -17.60
CA SER A 188 16.67 -4.65 -18.04
C SER A 188 16.04 -5.91 -17.45
N ALA A 189 14.76 -5.83 -17.08
CA ALA A 189 14.06 -6.99 -16.53
C ALA A 189 12.56 -6.99 -16.82
N TRP A 190 11.96 -8.17 -16.94
CA TRP A 190 10.52 -8.33 -16.93
C TRP A 190 9.91 -7.87 -15.60
N ILE A 191 8.75 -7.23 -15.70
CA ILE A 191 7.83 -6.92 -14.60
C ILE A 191 6.45 -7.52 -14.90
N GLY A 192 5.56 -7.57 -13.91
CA GLY A 192 4.28 -8.28 -14.01
C GLY A 192 3.21 -7.64 -14.91
N LEU A 193 3.53 -6.56 -15.62
CA LEU A 193 2.58 -5.82 -16.45
C LEU A 193 2.50 -6.43 -17.87
N TYR A 194 1.30 -6.77 -18.33
CA TYR A 194 1.09 -7.41 -19.65
C TYR A 194 -0.13 -6.84 -20.40
N ARG A 195 -0.14 -6.99 -21.73
CA ARG A 195 -1.18 -6.40 -22.60
C ARG A 195 -2.46 -7.23 -22.64
N ASN A 196 -3.35 -6.94 -21.69
CA ASN A 196 -4.78 -7.23 -21.73
C ASN A 196 -5.53 -6.03 -21.08
N SER A 197 -5.56 -4.91 -21.82
CA SER A 197 -5.84 -3.57 -21.26
C SER A 197 -4.88 -3.17 -20.14
N TRP A 198 -3.58 -3.51 -20.29
CA TRP A 198 -2.48 -3.26 -19.34
C TRP A 198 -2.85 -3.54 -17.88
N LYS A 199 -2.58 -4.77 -17.44
CA LYS A 199 -2.92 -5.24 -16.09
C LYS A 199 -1.72 -5.94 -15.46
N TRP A 200 -1.64 -5.87 -14.14
CA TRP A 200 -0.66 -6.61 -13.38
C TRP A 200 -1.07 -8.08 -13.24
N SER A 201 -0.08 -8.98 -13.30
CA SER A 201 -0.27 -10.43 -13.20
C SER A 201 -0.82 -10.90 -11.85
N ASP A 202 -0.48 -10.18 -10.79
CA ASP A 202 -0.91 -10.40 -9.41
C ASP A 202 -2.32 -9.86 -9.12
N GLY A 203 -2.92 -9.13 -10.06
CA GLY A 203 -4.22 -8.47 -9.87
C GLY A 203 -4.15 -7.12 -9.16
N SER A 204 -2.96 -6.59 -8.88
CA SER A 204 -2.78 -5.24 -8.34
C SER A 204 -3.40 -4.18 -9.24
N ALA A 205 -3.79 -3.05 -8.64
CA ALA A 205 -4.34 -1.91 -9.38
C ALA A 205 -3.29 -1.25 -10.29
N TYR A 206 -3.70 -0.88 -11.51
CA TYR A 206 -2.85 -0.14 -12.45
C TYR A 206 -2.98 1.36 -12.19
N LEU A 207 -2.21 1.89 -11.24
CA LEU A 207 -2.30 3.30 -10.79
C LEU A 207 -1.18 4.21 -11.31
N LEU A 208 -0.02 3.65 -11.64
CA LEU A 208 1.13 4.40 -12.11
C LEU A 208 1.26 4.22 -13.63
N ASP A 209 1.40 5.33 -14.34
CA ASP A 209 1.83 5.33 -15.74
C ASP A 209 3.30 5.80 -15.81
N ASN A 210 4.22 4.85 -15.99
CA ASN A 210 5.64 5.13 -16.07
C ASN A 210 6.28 4.62 -17.38
N TRP A 211 5.51 4.62 -18.46
CA TRP A 211 6.04 4.32 -19.79
C TRP A 211 7.15 5.31 -20.21
N ALA A 212 8.15 4.81 -20.94
CA ALA A 212 9.10 5.65 -21.65
C ALA A 212 8.39 6.44 -22.77
N PRO A 213 8.95 7.58 -23.22
CA PRO A 213 8.42 8.28 -24.39
C PRO A 213 8.20 7.32 -25.57
N LYS A 214 7.05 7.47 -26.26
CA LYS A 214 6.62 6.62 -27.40
C LYS A 214 6.28 5.16 -27.03
N ASN A 215 6.14 4.84 -25.74
CA ASN A 215 5.63 3.56 -25.26
C ASN A 215 4.26 3.77 -24.57
N PRO A 216 3.37 2.77 -24.59
CA PRO A 216 3.49 1.52 -25.34
C PRO A 216 3.34 1.75 -26.85
N SER A 217 4.30 1.25 -27.63
CA SER A 217 4.29 1.32 -29.10
C SER A 217 3.25 0.35 -29.67
N SER A 218 2.39 0.84 -30.56
CA SER A 218 1.38 0.03 -31.25
C SER A 218 1.97 -0.96 -32.26
N LEU A 219 3.26 -0.79 -32.63
CA LEU A 219 3.95 -1.60 -33.63
C LEU A 219 4.29 -3.01 -33.13
N ILE A 220 4.47 -3.17 -31.81
CA ILE A 220 4.80 -4.45 -31.20
C ILE A 220 3.48 -5.16 -30.86
N LYS A 221 3.31 -6.38 -31.39
CA LYS A 221 2.15 -7.25 -31.12
C LYS A 221 2.52 -8.23 -30.01
N ASN A 222 1.54 -8.73 -29.25
CA ASN A 222 1.76 -9.63 -28.10
C ASN A 222 2.78 -9.10 -27.08
N THR A 223 2.44 -8.02 -26.38
CA THR A 223 3.44 -7.26 -25.61
C THR A 223 3.32 -7.41 -24.11
N CYS A 224 4.47 -7.53 -23.47
CA CYS A 224 4.65 -7.53 -22.03
C CYS A 224 5.54 -6.34 -21.65
N ALA A 225 5.53 -5.93 -20.39
CA ALA A 225 6.31 -4.78 -19.95
C ALA A 225 7.66 -5.22 -19.40
N GLY A 226 8.72 -4.57 -19.87
CA GLY A 226 10.04 -4.60 -19.25
C GLY A 226 10.37 -3.25 -18.62
N SER A 227 11.15 -3.27 -17.53
CA SER A 227 11.70 -2.07 -16.91
C SER A 227 13.18 -1.91 -17.27
N PHE A 228 13.57 -0.71 -17.66
CA PHE A 228 14.96 -0.33 -17.92
C PHE A 228 15.18 1.14 -17.55
N SER A 229 16.24 1.40 -16.77
CA SER A 229 16.59 2.76 -16.29
C SER A 229 15.41 3.51 -15.64
N GLY A 230 14.53 2.79 -14.95
CA GLY A 230 13.37 3.36 -14.25
C GLY A 230 12.21 3.79 -15.15
N LYS A 231 12.16 3.34 -16.42
CA LYS A 231 11.03 3.50 -17.33
C LYS A 231 10.57 2.17 -17.90
N TRP A 232 9.28 2.10 -18.24
CA TRP A 232 8.68 0.90 -18.81
C TRP A 232 8.68 0.92 -20.33
N TYR A 233 8.88 -0.24 -20.93
CA TYR A 233 8.91 -0.47 -22.38
C TYR A 233 8.04 -1.67 -22.69
N ASN A 234 7.24 -1.60 -23.76
CA ASN A 234 6.50 -2.77 -24.21
C ASN A 234 7.40 -3.58 -25.15
N VAL A 235 7.57 -4.85 -24.83
CA VAL A 235 8.49 -5.78 -25.48
C VAL A 235 7.70 -7.04 -25.89
N ASP A 236 8.16 -7.78 -26.91
CA ASP A 236 7.50 -9.05 -27.28
C ASP A 236 7.58 -10.02 -26.10
N CYS A 237 6.43 -10.55 -25.65
CA CYS A 237 6.38 -11.45 -24.50
C CYS A 237 7.25 -12.71 -24.66
N ASN A 238 7.63 -13.06 -25.89
CA ASN A 238 8.47 -14.21 -26.21
C ASN A 238 9.98 -13.90 -26.19
N ASP A 239 10.36 -12.64 -25.98
CA ASP A 239 11.77 -12.29 -25.78
C ASP A 239 12.29 -12.86 -24.45
N TYR A 240 13.61 -13.05 -24.39
CA TYR A 240 14.28 -13.62 -23.22
C TYR A 240 14.94 -12.52 -22.41
N TRP A 241 14.37 -12.20 -21.26
CA TRP A 241 14.94 -11.25 -20.31
C TRP A 241 15.07 -11.90 -18.94
N ASN A 242 15.99 -11.36 -18.14
CA ASN A 242 15.96 -11.50 -16.69
C ASN A 242 14.67 -10.89 -16.14
N TYR A 243 14.33 -11.17 -14.89
CA TYR A 243 13.02 -10.79 -14.36
C TYR A 243 13.05 -10.46 -12.88
N VAL A 244 12.06 -9.70 -12.44
CA VAL A 244 11.89 -9.33 -11.04
C VAL A 244 10.64 -9.99 -10.50
N CYS A 245 10.80 -10.82 -9.48
CA CYS A 245 9.71 -11.34 -8.68
C CYS A 245 9.44 -10.41 -7.48
N TYR A 246 8.30 -10.58 -6.82
CA TYR A 246 8.10 -10.04 -5.48
C TYR A 246 7.63 -11.13 -4.51
N SER A 247 7.85 -10.89 -3.22
CA SER A 247 7.30 -11.68 -2.13
C SER A 247 6.54 -10.75 -1.19
N GLU A 248 5.35 -11.16 -0.77
CA GLU A 248 4.70 -10.63 0.42
C GLU A 248 5.20 -11.45 1.61
N PHE A 249 5.81 -10.82 2.61
CA PHE A 249 6.14 -11.48 3.88
C PHE A 249 4.99 -11.37 4.86
#